data_AF-A0A3B9W9W7-F1
#
_entry.id   AF-A0A3B9W9W7-F1
#
_cell.length_a   1.000
_cell.length_b   1.000
_cell.length_c   1.000
_cell.angle_alpha   90.00
_cell.angle_beta   90.00
_cell.angle_gamma   90.00
#
_symmetry.space_group_name_H-M   'P 1'
#
loop_
_entity.id
_entity.type
_entity.pdbx_description
1 polymer ?
#
loop_
_entity_poly.entity_id
_entity_poly.type
_entity_poly.pdbx_seq_one_letter_code
_entity_poly.pdbx_strand_id
1 'polypeptide(L)'
;INLAKTGPTVIMLAGLQGAGKTTLAGKLGKWLTDQGHKPVLVASDLQRPNAVTQLKVVGERAGVSVFAPEPGATSESDDPTGDPVKVARDGVDFARSKLYDVVIVDTAGRLGIDQALMNQARDIRDAVDPDEVLFVIDAMIGQDAVNTAKAFDEGVDFTGVVLSKLDGDARGGAALSVRAVTGKPIMFASTGEGVSDFEQFHPDRMASRILDMGDVLTLIEQAERQWDKTEAERMAKKFTDQEDFTFEDFLAQMQQLRKMGSMKKMLAMMPGAAGMREQLENFDEREIDRVEAIVRSMTPHERVAPKIINGSRRARIARGSGVTVSEVNQLMERFAQAQKMMKRLASGQGVPGMPGGIPGMGRGGAAKKGKAKKKGSRSGNPAKRAQEQAALASGQKPAAKGSAFSAQGKDLDAESLNLPKGFEKFLGK
;
A
#
# COMPACT_ATOMS: atom_id res chain seq x y z
N ILE A 1 8.40 20.42 -4.05
CA ILE A 1 9.80 20.61 -4.47
C ILE A 1 9.79 21.40 -5.76
N ASN A 2 9.91 22.70 -5.62
CA ASN A 2 10.30 23.56 -6.72
C ASN A 2 11.80 23.28 -6.98
N LEU A 3 12.13 22.72 -8.14
CA LEU A 3 13.52 22.45 -8.50
C LEU A 3 14.17 23.73 -9.06
N ALA A 4 15.42 23.97 -8.66
CA ALA A 4 16.19 25.12 -9.11
C ALA A 4 16.39 25.09 -10.63
N LYS A 5 16.24 26.24 -11.31
CA LYS A 5 16.52 26.38 -12.75
C LYS A 5 18.00 26.20 -13.09
N THR A 6 18.88 26.43 -12.12
CA THR A 6 20.33 26.27 -12.18
C THR A 6 20.77 25.66 -10.86
N GLY A 7 21.17 24.38 -10.88
CA GLY A 7 21.39 23.59 -9.67
C GLY A 7 22.69 23.91 -8.90
N PRO A 8 22.87 23.31 -7.71
CA PRO A 8 21.95 22.36 -7.08
C PRO A 8 20.68 23.04 -6.54
N THR A 9 19.58 22.30 -6.49
CA THR A 9 18.41 22.68 -5.67
C THR A 9 18.76 22.49 -4.21
N VAL A 10 18.54 23.48 -3.36
CA VAL A 10 18.89 23.42 -1.93
C VAL A 10 17.63 23.26 -1.08
N ILE A 11 17.56 22.15 -0.35
CA ILE A 11 16.45 21.79 0.53
C ILE A 11 16.94 21.81 1.98
N MET A 12 16.34 22.64 2.84
CA MET A 12 16.67 22.72 4.26
C MET A 12 15.60 21.97 5.08
N LEU A 13 16.02 21.07 5.98
CA LEU A 13 15.11 20.37 6.90
C LEU A 13 15.08 21.05 8.27
N ALA A 14 13.99 21.74 8.56
CA ALA A 14 13.73 22.40 9.85
C ALA A 14 12.69 21.60 10.66
N GLY A 15 12.72 21.61 11.98
CA GLY A 15 11.76 20.82 12.79
C GLY A 15 12.26 20.41 14.17
N LEU A 16 11.31 20.13 15.07
CA LEU A 16 11.55 19.85 16.50
C LEU A 16 12.54 18.68 16.71
N GLN A 17 13.17 18.66 17.89
CA GLN A 17 13.86 17.45 18.36
C GLN A 17 12.88 16.26 18.39
N GLY A 18 13.33 15.07 17.96
CA GLY A 18 12.49 13.86 17.90
C GLY A 18 11.50 13.79 16.73
N ALA A 19 11.31 14.86 15.94
CA ALA A 19 10.41 14.88 14.78
C ALA A 19 10.90 14.07 13.55
N GLY A 20 12.12 13.51 13.60
CA GLY A 20 12.61 12.54 12.62
C GLY A 20 13.38 13.11 11.42
N LYS A 21 13.88 14.35 11.48
CA LYS A 21 14.57 15.04 10.36
C LYS A 21 15.71 14.22 9.73
N THR A 22 16.63 13.70 10.53
CA THR A 22 17.76 12.89 10.06
C THR A 22 17.30 11.64 9.30
N THR A 23 16.24 10.96 9.78
CA THR A 23 15.60 9.84 9.07
C THR A 23 14.93 10.29 7.78
N LEU A 24 14.28 11.46 7.80
CA LEU A 24 13.63 12.06 6.64
C LEU A 24 14.64 12.44 5.55
N ALA A 25 15.83 12.91 5.91
CA ALA A 25 16.89 13.27 4.96
C ALA A 25 17.25 12.08 4.05
N GLY A 26 17.45 10.89 4.63
CA GLY A 26 17.70 9.66 3.86
C GLY A 26 16.51 9.22 3.02
N LYS A 27 15.28 9.28 3.57
CA LYS A 27 14.04 8.95 2.84
C LYS A 27 13.82 9.86 1.63
N LEU A 28 13.94 11.18 1.82
CA LEU A 28 13.82 12.19 0.78
C LEU A 28 14.94 12.05 -0.27
N GLY A 29 16.18 11.79 0.18
CA GLY A 29 17.29 11.47 -0.71
C GLY A 29 17.01 10.23 -1.57
N LYS A 30 16.56 9.12 -0.98
CA LYS A 30 16.19 7.91 -1.73
C LYS A 30 15.08 8.19 -2.74
N TRP A 31 14.04 8.92 -2.33
CA TRP A 31 12.89 9.27 -3.16
C TRP A 31 13.29 10.15 -4.36
N LEU A 32 14.25 11.07 -4.18
CA LEU A 32 14.84 11.85 -5.27
C LEU A 32 15.72 10.99 -6.20
N THR A 33 16.56 10.11 -5.65
CA THR A 33 17.36 9.15 -6.44
C THR A 33 16.48 8.26 -7.30
N ASP A 34 15.32 7.82 -6.80
CA ASP A 34 14.35 7.00 -7.54
C ASP A 34 13.63 7.77 -8.67
N GLN A 35 13.72 9.10 -8.69
CA GLN A 35 13.30 9.96 -9.81
C GLN A 35 14.45 10.32 -10.77
N GLY A 36 15.65 9.78 -10.56
CA GLY A 36 16.83 10.02 -11.40
C GLY A 36 17.68 11.22 -11.00
N HIS A 37 17.39 11.87 -9.86
CA HIS A 37 18.27 12.89 -9.28
C HIS A 37 19.49 12.27 -8.62
N LYS A 38 20.49 13.11 -8.31
CA LYS A 38 21.72 12.75 -7.61
C LYS A 38 21.86 13.66 -6.37
N PRO A 39 21.16 13.34 -5.26
CA PRO A 39 21.18 14.14 -4.03
C PRO A 39 22.43 13.89 -3.16
N VAL A 40 22.75 14.88 -2.32
CA VAL A 40 23.70 14.77 -1.21
C VAL A 40 23.08 15.30 0.09
N LEU A 41 23.29 14.59 1.21
CA LEU A 41 22.87 15.02 2.56
C LEU A 41 24.00 15.83 3.20
N VAL A 42 23.67 16.90 3.93
CA VAL A 42 24.64 17.75 4.64
C VAL A 42 24.37 17.70 6.15
N ALA A 43 25.41 17.37 6.93
CA ALA A 43 25.31 17.16 8.37
C ALA A 43 25.51 18.46 9.18
N SER A 44 24.48 19.31 9.25
CA SER A 44 24.50 20.54 10.05
C SER A 44 23.98 20.38 11.49
N ASP A 45 23.40 19.22 11.87
CA ASP A 45 23.17 18.85 13.28
C ASP A 45 24.50 18.44 13.94
N LEU A 46 25.32 19.44 14.29
CA LEU A 46 26.61 19.25 14.97
C LEU A 46 26.48 19.17 16.50
N GLN A 47 25.37 19.64 17.06
CA GLN A 47 25.18 19.81 18.51
C GLN A 47 24.62 18.56 19.19
N ARG A 48 23.75 17.81 18.51
CA ARG A 48 23.12 16.62 19.08
C ARG A 48 24.09 15.43 19.03
N PRO A 49 24.35 14.72 20.15
CA PRO A 49 25.31 13.63 20.18
C PRO A 49 25.05 12.55 19.14
N ASN A 50 26.10 12.22 18.38
CA ASN A 50 26.11 11.24 17.29
C ASN A 50 25.13 11.52 16.13
N ALA A 51 24.57 12.73 16.00
CA ALA A 51 23.68 13.06 14.88
C ALA A 51 24.38 12.97 13.51
N VAL A 52 25.63 13.44 13.41
CA VAL A 52 26.48 13.27 12.21
C VAL A 52 26.68 11.79 11.87
N THR A 53 26.94 10.94 12.87
CA THR A 53 27.08 9.49 12.71
C THR A 53 25.76 8.84 12.28
N GLN A 54 24.63 9.29 12.83
CA GLN A 54 23.30 8.83 12.41
C GLN A 54 23.03 9.20 10.95
N LEU A 55 23.32 10.43 10.52
CA LEU A 55 23.11 10.84 9.13
C LEU A 55 23.97 10.02 8.16
N LYS A 56 25.22 9.71 8.54
CA LYS A 56 26.10 8.80 7.77
C LYS A 56 25.47 7.41 7.60
N VAL A 57 24.98 6.79 8.68
CA VAL A 57 24.30 5.47 8.63
C VAL A 57 22.98 5.53 7.86
N VAL A 58 22.23 6.63 7.97
CA VAL A 58 20.97 6.82 7.22
C VAL A 58 21.23 7.02 5.72
N GLY A 59 22.27 7.79 5.35
CA GLY A 59 22.70 7.96 3.96
C GLY A 59 23.18 6.65 3.34
N GLU A 60 24.01 5.88 4.06
CA GLU A 60 24.45 4.54 3.64
C GLU A 60 23.25 3.61 3.36
N ARG A 61 22.30 3.51 4.29
CA ARG A 61 21.06 2.71 4.12
C ARG A 61 20.18 3.20 2.97
N ALA A 62 20.27 4.48 2.60
CA ALA A 62 19.55 5.07 1.47
C ALA A 62 20.32 5.02 0.15
N GLY A 63 21.61 4.64 0.15
CA GLY A 63 22.48 4.78 -1.03
C GLY A 63 22.74 6.24 -1.43
N VAL A 64 22.61 7.19 -0.49
CA VAL A 64 22.75 8.63 -0.72
C VAL A 64 24.06 9.12 -0.11
N SER A 65 24.78 9.98 -0.84
CA SER A 65 26.05 10.54 -0.37
C SER A 65 25.86 11.51 0.79
N VAL A 66 26.79 11.54 1.74
CA VAL A 66 26.74 12.43 2.91
C VAL A 66 27.99 13.29 3.00
N PHE A 67 27.80 14.61 3.00
CA PHE A 67 28.83 15.61 3.30
C PHE A 67 28.81 15.92 4.80
N ALA A 68 29.90 15.59 5.48
CA ALA A 68 30.04 15.70 6.93
C ALA A 68 31.52 15.88 7.29
N PRO A 69 32.07 17.10 7.12
CA PRO A 69 33.48 17.39 7.31
C PRO A 69 33.88 17.40 8.79
N GLU A 70 32.99 17.88 9.65
CA GLU A 70 33.16 17.90 11.11
C GLU A 70 32.62 16.59 11.74
N PRO A 71 33.11 16.18 12.92
CA PRO A 71 32.57 15.02 13.64
C PRO A 71 31.24 15.33 14.35
N GLY A 72 31.02 16.58 14.76
CA GLY A 72 29.95 16.97 15.69
C GLY A 72 30.20 16.47 17.12
N ALA A 73 29.22 16.66 18.01
CA ALA A 73 29.26 16.15 19.37
C ALA A 73 29.22 14.60 19.39
N THR A 74 30.13 13.98 20.15
CA THR A 74 30.19 12.52 20.32
C THR A 74 29.50 12.02 21.60
N SER A 75 29.34 12.88 22.59
CA SER A 75 28.67 12.64 23.88
C SER A 75 27.90 13.90 24.32
N GLU A 76 26.94 13.75 25.22
CA GLU A 76 26.26 14.86 25.92
C GLU A 76 27.22 15.71 26.79
N SER A 77 28.46 15.23 26.98
CA SER A 77 29.53 15.87 27.74
C SER A 77 30.50 16.71 26.92
N ASP A 78 30.41 16.68 25.60
CA ASP A 78 31.44 17.22 24.71
C ASP A 78 31.02 18.60 24.19
N ASP A 79 31.93 19.58 24.24
CA ASP A 79 31.70 20.85 23.56
C ASP A 79 31.50 20.62 22.05
N PRO A 80 30.37 21.05 21.46
CA PRO A 80 30.06 20.76 20.07
C PRO A 80 31.04 21.47 19.13
N THR A 81 31.76 20.68 18.31
CA THR A 81 32.80 21.18 17.42
C THR A 81 32.26 21.49 16.01
N GLY A 82 32.76 22.60 15.45
CA GLY A 82 32.39 23.08 14.12
C GLY A 82 31.25 24.12 14.11
N ASP A 83 31.06 24.75 12.94
CA ASP A 83 30.01 25.74 12.70
C ASP A 83 28.95 25.16 11.74
N PRO A 84 27.69 24.96 12.17
CA PRO A 84 26.60 24.48 11.33
C PRO A 84 26.34 25.32 10.07
N VAL A 85 26.59 26.64 10.13
CA VAL A 85 26.37 27.60 9.04
C VAL A 85 27.44 27.42 7.96
N LYS A 86 28.72 27.38 8.37
CA LYS A 86 29.84 26.99 7.50
C LYS A 86 29.64 25.61 6.89
N VAL A 87 29.26 24.59 7.67
CA VAL A 87 29.04 23.22 7.14
C VAL A 87 27.91 23.18 6.10
N ALA A 88 26.84 23.95 6.31
CA ALA A 88 25.76 24.08 5.32
C ALA A 88 26.25 24.69 4.00
N ARG A 89 27.01 25.79 4.07
CA ARG A 89 27.59 26.48 2.90
C ARG A 89 28.62 25.61 2.17
N ASP A 90 29.58 25.05 2.91
CA ASP A 90 30.60 24.14 2.37
C ASP A 90 29.96 22.92 1.68
N GLY A 91 28.81 22.46 2.18
CA GLY A 91 28.03 21.37 1.59
C GLY A 91 27.39 21.73 0.24
N VAL A 92 26.90 22.96 0.08
CA VAL A 92 26.37 23.46 -1.20
C VAL A 92 27.50 23.63 -2.22
N ASP A 93 28.66 24.15 -1.81
CA ASP A 93 29.82 24.29 -2.71
C ASP A 93 30.48 22.93 -3.04
N PHE A 94 30.49 21.98 -2.10
CA PHE A 94 30.80 20.59 -2.38
C PHE A 94 29.87 20.02 -3.46
N ALA A 95 28.55 20.20 -3.32
CA ALA A 95 27.55 19.73 -4.27
C ALA A 95 27.76 20.30 -5.67
N ARG A 96 27.98 21.62 -5.78
CA ARG A 96 28.38 22.30 -7.03
C ARG A 96 29.64 21.68 -7.63
N SER A 97 30.71 21.53 -6.85
CA SER A 97 32.00 21.02 -7.32
C SER A 97 32.00 19.54 -7.75
N LYS A 98 31.03 18.75 -7.25
CA LYS A 98 30.89 17.31 -7.51
C LYS A 98 29.68 16.97 -8.38
N LEU A 99 29.00 17.97 -8.93
CA LEU A 99 27.82 17.84 -9.80
C LEU A 99 26.72 16.96 -9.16
N TYR A 100 26.38 17.25 -7.90
CA TYR A 100 25.10 16.83 -7.32
C TYR A 100 24.05 17.89 -7.70
N ASP A 101 22.82 17.46 -7.99
CA ASP A 101 21.75 18.35 -8.46
C ASP A 101 20.74 18.74 -7.35
N VAL A 102 20.78 18.05 -6.21
CA VAL A 102 20.02 18.41 -5.00
C VAL A 102 20.90 18.30 -3.74
N VAL A 103 20.73 19.25 -2.83
CA VAL A 103 21.34 19.27 -1.49
C VAL A 103 20.22 19.17 -0.45
N ILE A 104 20.40 18.33 0.57
CA ILE A 104 19.48 18.18 1.69
C ILE A 104 20.22 18.49 2.99
N VAL A 105 19.97 19.64 3.60
CA VAL A 105 20.61 20.08 4.86
C VAL A 105 19.79 19.59 6.05
N ASP A 106 20.35 18.67 6.85
CA ASP A 106 19.75 18.23 8.12
C ASP A 106 20.29 19.10 9.27
N THR A 107 19.41 19.86 9.94
CA THR A 107 19.79 20.80 11.00
C THR A 107 19.51 20.24 12.40
N ALA A 108 20.06 20.89 13.43
CA ALA A 108 19.69 20.64 14.83
C ALA A 108 18.17 20.78 15.07
N GLY A 109 17.66 20.16 16.14
CA GLY A 109 16.27 20.29 16.58
C GLY A 109 16.15 21.11 17.85
N ARG A 110 15.33 22.18 17.84
CA ARG A 110 14.93 22.93 19.06
C ARG A 110 13.92 22.14 19.89
N LEU A 111 13.97 22.32 21.21
CA LEU A 111 12.91 21.97 22.16
C LEU A 111 12.01 23.20 22.33
N GLY A 112 10.87 23.22 21.63
CA GLY A 112 9.96 24.37 21.66
C GLY A 112 10.56 25.63 21.01
N ILE A 113 10.36 26.78 21.66
CA ILE A 113 10.73 28.11 21.15
C ILE A 113 12.07 28.57 21.76
N ASP A 114 13.12 27.78 21.53
CA ASP A 114 14.50 28.19 21.86
C ASP A 114 14.98 29.27 20.87
N GLN A 115 15.19 30.50 21.36
CA GLN A 115 15.56 31.64 20.51
C GLN A 115 16.99 31.52 19.92
N ALA A 116 17.91 30.81 20.56
CA ALA A 116 19.27 30.62 20.05
C ALA A 116 19.28 29.63 18.89
N LEU A 117 18.58 28.49 19.04
CA LEU A 117 18.42 27.51 17.97
C LEU A 117 17.53 28.02 16.82
N MET A 118 16.57 28.90 17.12
CA MET A 118 15.81 29.64 16.11
C MET A 118 16.69 30.57 15.28
N ASN A 119 17.63 31.27 15.92
CA ASN A 119 18.57 32.14 15.22
C ASN A 119 19.55 31.29 14.38
N GLN A 120 20.15 30.23 14.93
CA GLN A 120 21.01 29.32 14.15
C GLN A 120 20.31 28.75 12.90
N ALA A 121 19.01 28.44 12.99
CA ALA A 121 18.24 28.00 11.83
C ALA A 121 18.04 29.11 10.77
N ARG A 122 17.84 30.37 11.19
CA ARG A 122 17.85 31.54 10.29
C ARG A 122 19.23 31.73 9.67
N ASP A 123 20.29 31.67 10.47
CA ASP A 123 21.68 31.86 10.02
C ASP A 123 22.08 30.80 8.97
N ILE A 124 21.68 29.53 9.15
CA ILE A 124 21.84 28.46 8.15
C ILE A 124 21.07 28.80 6.87
N ARG A 125 19.78 29.14 6.96
CA ARG A 125 18.92 29.49 5.81
C ARG A 125 19.52 30.65 5.01
N ASP A 126 19.83 31.75 5.68
CA ASP A 126 20.32 32.99 5.08
C ASP A 126 21.75 32.83 4.52
N ALA A 127 22.49 31.79 4.93
CA ALA A 127 23.80 31.44 4.41
C ALA A 127 23.79 30.48 3.19
N VAL A 128 22.66 29.83 2.89
CA VAL A 128 22.54 28.86 1.76
C VAL A 128 21.45 29.16 0.74
N ASP A 129 20.53 30.09 1.03
CA ASP A 129 19.43 30.54 0.16
C ASP A 129 18.59 29.38 -0.43
N PRO A 130 17.87 28.60 0.41
CA PRO A 130 17.24 27.35 0.01
C PRO A 130 15.96 27.52 -0.83
N ASP A 131 15.85 26.81 -1.95
CA ASP A 131 14.64 26.73 -2.79
C ASP A 131 13.41 26.19 -2.02
N GLU A 132 13.65 25.29 -1.05
CA GLU A 132 12.62 24.69 -0.20
C GLU A 132 13.10 24.58 1.25
N VAL A 133 12.30 25.07 2.19
CA VAL A 133 12.49 24.89 3.64
C VAL A 133 11.36 24.00 4.14
N LEU A 134 11.67 22.75 4.45
CA LEU A 134 10.69 21.74 4.85
C LEU A 134 10.61 21.65 6.38
N PHE A 135 9.47 22.07 6.95
CA PHE A 135 9.15 21.91 8.36
C PHE A 135 8.65 20.48 8.64
N VAL A 136 9.50 19.69 9.28
CA VAL A 136 9.22 18.32 9.69
C VAL A 136 8.51 18.32 11.05
N ILE A 137 7.34 17.69 11.10
CA ILE A 137 6.50 17.60 12.28
C ILE A 137 6.01 16.17 12.52
N ASP A 138 6.00 15.77 13.79
CA ASP A 138 5.47 14.48 14.23
C ASP A 138 3.93 14.49 14.19
N ALA A 139 3.31 13.50 13.55
CA ALA A 139 1.86 13.39 13.50
C ALA A 139 1.20 13.27 14.89
N MET A 140 1.93 12.80 15.90
CA MET A 140 1.43 12.62 17.27
C MET A 140 1.37 13.91 18.11
N ILE A 141 1.98 15.02 17.68
CA ILE A 141 2.16 16.23 18.53
C ILE A 141 0.86 17.01 18.84
N GLY A 142 -0.28 16.61 18.27
CA GLY A 142 -1.59 17.14 18.66
C GLY A 142 -1.76 18.63 18.40
N GLN A 143 -2.19 19.38 19.43
CA GLN A 143 -2.52 20.81 19.31
C GLN A 143 -1.30 21.73 19.39
N ASP A 144 -0.23 21.33 20.08
CA ASP A 144 1.02 22.13 20.19
C ASP A 144 1.75 22.27 18.85
N ALA A 145 1.34 21.49 17.85
CA ALA A 145 1.62 21.71 16.43
C ALA A 145 1.41 23.17 16.01
N VAL A 146 0.32 23.80 16.44
CA VAL A 146 -0.09 25.15 16.03
C VAL A 146 0.90 26.20 16.49
N ASN A 147 1.23 26.20 17.78
CA ASN A 147 2.13 27.20 18.38
C ASN A 147 3.57 26.99 17.88
N THR A 148 3.98 25.72 17.75
CA THR A 148 5.28 25.36 17.13
C THR A 148 5.37 25.87 15.69
N ALA A 149 4.34 25.64 14.88
CA ALA A 149 4.33 26.05 13.49
C ALA A 149 4.39 27.57 13.33
N LYS A 150 3.53 28.33 14.02
CA LYS A 150 3.59 29.81 14.00
C LYS A 150 4.98 30.34 14.35
N ALA A 151 5.55 29.87 15.46
CA ALA A 151 6.87 30.29 15.89
C ALA A 151 7.94 29.99 14.83
N PHE A 152 7.93 28.79 14.23
CA PHE A 152 8.87 28.45 13.15
C PHE A 152 8.57 29.16 11.81
N ASP A 153 7.36 29.65 11.57
CA ASP A 153 6.97 30.41 10.36
C ASP A 153 7.48 31.85 10.45
N GLU A 154 7.17 32.54 11.56
CA GLU A 154 7.75 33.84 11.95
C GLU A 154 9.28 33.75 12.19
N GLY A 155 9.76 32.55 12.49
CA GLY A 155 11.16 32.19 12.68
C GLY A 155 11.91 32.06 11.37
N VAL A 156 11.76 30.89 10.75
CA VAL A 156 12.60 30.37 9.68
C VAL A 156 11.91 30.47 8.31
N ASP A 157 10.62 30.84 8.25
CA ASP A 157 9.79 30.92 7.04
C ASP A 157 9.86 29.65 6.18
N PHE A 158 9.10 28.62 6.57
CA PHE A 158 9.15 27.33 5.88
C PHE A 158 8.25 27.29 4.64
N THR A 159 8.75 26.76 3.53
CA THR A 159 8.00 26.69 2.26
C THR A 159 6.96 25.56 2.27
N GLY A 160 7.18 24.49 3.04
CA GLY A 160 6.29 23.34 3.11
C GLY A 160 6.44 22.51 4.39
N VAL A 161 5.48 21.62 4.63
CA VAL A 161 5.38 20.75 5.81
C VAL A 161 5.58 19.29 5.41
N VAL A 162 6.25 18.52 6.27
CA VAL A 162 6.37 17.06 6.12
C VAL A 162 5.95 16.36 7.41
N LEU A 163 5.04 15.40 7.28
CA LEU A 163 4.55 14.60 8.42
C LEU A 163 5.44 13.38 8.63
N SER A 164 5.85 13.14 9.87
CA SER A 164 6.50 11.88 10.27
C SER A 164 5.59 11.03 11.18
N LYS A 165 5.90 9.73 11.26
CA LYS A 165 5.23 8.74 12.13
C LYS A 165 3.73 8.58 11.84
N LEU A 166 3.34 8.72 10.57
CA LEU A 166 1.95 8.63 10.10
C LEU A 166 1.43 7.18 10.06
N ASP A 167 2.26 6.22 10.43
CA ASP A 167 1.96 4.80 10.67
C ASP A 167 1.33 4.52 12.05
N GLY A 168 1.48 5.42 13.02
CA GLY A 168 0.79 5.31 14.32
C GLY A 168 -0.70 5.63 14.26
N ASP A 169 -1.39 5.56 15.42
CA ASP A 169 -2.80 5.97 15.62
C ASP A 169 -3.03 7.50 15.52
N ALA A 170 -2.07 8.22 14.95
CA ALA A 170 -2.13 9.65 14.74
C ALA A 170 -3.06 9.97 13.56
N ARG A 171 -4.32 10.31 13.87
CA ARG A 171 -5.38 10.71 12.90
C ARG A 171 -5.13 12.05 12.19
N GLY A 172 -3.87 12.40 11.88
CA GLY A 172 -3.50 13.57 11.09
C GLY A 172 -3.91 14.95 11.63
N GLY A 173 -4.44 15.06 12.85
CA GLY A 173 -5.00 16.31 13.37
C GLY A 173 -4.00 17.48 13.37
N ALA A 174 -2.76 17.21 13.77
CA ALA A 174 -1.66 18.18 13.71
C ALA A 174 -1.44 18.75 12.29
N ALA A 175 -1.57 17.90 11.25
CA ALA A 175 -1.39 18.29 9.86
C ALA A 175 -2.41 19.33 9.41
N LEU A 176 -3.69 19.07 9.69
CA LEU A 176 -4.81 19.99 9.43
C LEU A 176 -4.62 21.30 10.19
N SER A 177 -4.27 21.23 11.48
CA SER A 177 -4.07 22.41 12.32
C SER A 177 -2.91 23.30 11.86
N VAL A 178 -1.78 22.73 11.41
CA VAL A 178 -0.67 23.52 10.83
C VAL A 178 -1.09 24.15 9.51
N ARG A 179 -1.65 23.37 8.58
CA ARG A 179 -2.09 23.85 7.25
C ARG A 179 -3.11 24.99 7.34
N ALA A 180 -4.05 24.90 8.30
CA ALA A 180 -5.07 25.93 8.52
C ALA A 180 -4.51 27.24 9.12
N VAL A 181 -3.31 27.20 9.70
CA VAL A 181 -2.72 28.33 10.44
C VAL A 181 -1.62 29.03 9.66
N THR A 182 -0.69 28.30 9.02
CA THR A 182 0.42 28.90 8.26
C THR A 182 0.15 28.96 6.75
N GLY A 183 -0.90 28.27 6.26
CA GLY A 183 -1.24 28.22 4.84
C GLY A 183 -0.22 27.51 3.93
N LYS A 184 0.93 27.07 4.47
CA LYS A 184 1.99 26.37 3.73
C LYS A 184 1.52 24.95 3.30
N PRO A 185 1.93 24.42 2.14
CA PRO A 185 1.54 23.08 1.68
C PRO A 185 2.12 21.96 2.54
N ILE A 186 1.37 20.87 2.69
CA ILE A 186 1.92 19.60 3.19
C ILE A 186 2.40 18.82 1.97
N MET A 187 3.69 18.52 1.93
CA MET A 187 4.38 18.05 0.73
C MET A 187 4.54 16.53 0.73
N PHE A 188 4.85 15.95 1.89
CA PHE A 188 5.21 14.54 2.06
C PHE A 188 4.71 13.95 3.38
N ALA A 189 4.65 12.62 3.42
CA ALA A 189 4.37 11.81 4.59
C ALA A 189 5.39 10.68 4.72
N SER A 190 5.86 10.41 5.95
CA SER A 190 6.60 9.20 6.30
C SER A 190 5.69 8.23 7.06
N THR A 191 5.52 7.03 6.51
CA THR A 191 4.49 6.03 6.88
C THR A 191 5.10 4.74 7.43
N GLY A 192 6.17 4.88 8.21
CA GLY A 192 6.97 3.79 8.77
C GLY A 192 8.43 4.19 9.00
N GLU A 193 9.24 3.26 9.52
CA GLU A 193 10.68 3.47 9.76
C GLU A 193 11.57 3.15 8.53
N GLY A 194 11.08 2.33 7.59
CA GLY A 194 11.83 1.89 6.41
C GLY A 194 12.15 3.03 5.46
N VAL A 195 13.26 2.94 4.73
CA VAL A 195 13.70 3.97 3.78
C VAL A 195 12.68 4.17 2.63
N SER A 196 11.94 3.10 2.30
CA SER A 196 10.81 3.09 1.37
C SER A 196 9.54 3.80 1.87
N ASP A 197 9.42 4.02 3.18
CA ASP A 197 8.14 4.32 3.82
C ASP A 197 7.93 5.85 3.82
N PHE A 198 7.88 6.41 2.62
CA PHE A 198 7.85 7.84 2.33
C PHE A 198 7.11 8.11 1.02
N GLU A 199 6.03 8.89 1.07
CA GLU A 199 5.19 9.22 -0.09
C GLU A 199 4.91 10.73 -0.18
N GLN A 200 4.51 11.17 -1.37
CA GLN A 200 3.91 12.50 -1.56
C GLN A 200 2.59 12.58 -0.77
N PHE A 201 2.33 13.72 -0.14
CA PHE A 201 1.13 13.89 0.66
C PHE A 201 -0.12 14.05 -0.23
N HIS A 202 -1.09 13.15 -0.06
CA HIS A 202 -2.38 13.20 -0.75
C HIS A 202 -3.52 13.51 0.25
N PRO A 203 -4.13 14.72 0.20
CA PRO A 203 -5.17 15.13 1.14
C PRO A 203 -6.36 14.16 1.20
N ASP A 204 -6.78 13.61 0.05
CA ASP A 204 -7.95 12.74 -0.06
C ASP A 204 -7.75 11.37 0.63
N ARG A 205 -6.54 10.80 0.53
CA ARG A 205 -6.14 9.60 1.29
C ARG A 205 -6.19 9.87 2.80
N MET A 206 -5.68 11.03 3.23
CA MET A 206 -5.74 11.42 4.64
C MET A 206 -7.17 11.64 5.15
N ALA A 207 -8.01 12.34 4.40
CA ALA A 207 -9.42 12.51 4.75
C ALA A 207 -10.11 11.14 4.88
N SER A 208 -9.87 10.23 3.94
CA SER A 208 -10.48 8.90 3.95
C SER A 208 -9.95 8.00 5.07
N ARG A 209 -8.68 8.15 5.47
CA ARG A 209 -8.08 7.47 6.64
C ARG A 209 -8.54 8.05 7.98
N ILE A 210 -8.92 9.33 8.04
CA ILE A 210 -9.53 9.96 9.22
C ILE A 210 -11.01 9.54 9.39
N LEU A 211 -11.69 9.25 8.27
CA LEU A 211 -13.11 8.89 8.20
C LEU A 211 -13.37 7.37 8.19
N ASP A 212 -12.36 6.52 8.42
CA ASP A 212 -12.43 5.05 8.35
C ASP A 212 -12.99 4.48 7.01
N MET A 213 -12.89 5.24 5.92
CA MET A 213 -13.35 4.85 4.56
C MET A 213 -12.19 4.57 3.57
N GLY A 214 -10.94 4.83 3.96
CA GLY A 214 -9.78 4.88 3.05
C GLY A 214 -9.19 3.55 2.58
N ASP A 215 -9.42 2.45 3.30
CA ASP A 215 -8.82 1.16 2.93
C ASP A 215 -9.30 0.65 1.57
N VAL A 216 -10.57 0.84 1.21
CA VAL A 216 -11.13 0.29 -0.04
C VAL A 216 -10.49 0.92 -1.28
N LEU A 217 -10.32 2.24 -1.30
CA LEU A 217 -9.68 2.94 -2.43
C LEU A 217 -8.18 2.66 -2.50
N THR A 218 -7.51 2.57 -1.35
CA THR A 218 -6.06 2.27 -1.31
C THR A 218 -5.78 0.82 -1.72
N LEU A 219 -6.65 -0.12 -1.34
CA LEU A 219 -6.61 -1.51 -1.82
C LEU A 219 -6.85 -1.60 -3.33
N ILE A 220 -7.75 -0.78 -3.90
CA ILE A 220 -7.96 -0.72 -5.36
C ILE A 220 -6.72 -0.15 -6.05
N GLU A 221 -6.15 0.98 -5.60
CA GLU A 221 -4.91 1.53 -6.19
C GLU A 221 -3.74 0.54 -6.08
N GLN A 222 -3.57 -0.15 -4.95
CA GLN A 222 -2.52 -1.16 -4.79
C GLN A 222 -2.76 -2.41 -5.64
N ALA A 223 -4.02 -2.85 -5.75
CA ALA A 223 -4.39 -3.94 -6.66
C ALA A 223 -4.12 -3.55 -8.12
N GLU A 224 -4.52 -2.36 -8.57
CA GLU A 224 -4.25 -1.87 -9.94
C GLU A 224 -2.75 -1.68 -10.22
N ARG A 225 -1.96 -1.21 -9.24
CA ARG A 225 -0.50 -1.08 -9.36
C ARG A 225 0.21 -2.43 -9.37
N GLN A 226 -0.35 -3.46 -8.74
CA GLN A 226 0.14 -4.85 -8.85
C GLN A 226 -0.47 -5.61 -10.05
N TRP A 227 -1.54 -5.10 -10.67
CA TRP A 227 -2.12 -5.64 -11.89
C TRP A 227 -1.30 -5.22 -13.11
N ASP A 228 -0.18 -5.90 -13.29
CA ASP A 228 0.70 -5.74 -14.45
C ASP A 228 -0.11 -5.94 -15.75
N LYS A 229 -0.43 -4.83 -16.42
CA LYS A 229 -1.22 -4.81 -17.66
C LYS A 229 -0.53 -5.62 -18.76
N THR A 230 0.79 -5.59 -18.80
CA THR A 230 1.62 -6.39 -19.72
C THR A 230 1.49 -7.89 -19.46
N GLU A 231 1.42 -8.32 -18.19
CA GLU A 231 1.16 -9.73 -17.86
C GLU A 231 -0.31 -10.13 -18.10
N ALA A 232 -1.28 -9.24 -17.84
CA ALA A 232 -2.68 -9.47 -18.19
C ALA A 232 -2.88 -9.61 -19.70
N GLU A 233 -2.25 -8.77 -20.52
CA GLU A 233 -2.24 -8.90 -21.99
C GLU A 233 -1.51 -10.16 -22.47
N ARG A 234 -0.40 -10.54 -21.82
CA ARG A 234 0.32 -11.79 -22.11
C ARG A 234 -0.58 -13.01 -21.87
N MET A 235 -1.31 -13.03 -20.74
CA MET A 235 -2.28 -14.08 -20.43
C MET A 235 -3.47 -14.06 -21.41
N ALA A 236 -4.01 -12.89 -21.75
CA ALA A 236 -5.13 -12.78 -22.70
C ALA A 236 -4.76 -13.27 -24.11
N LYS A 237 -3.54 -12.99 -24.58
CA LYS A 237 -3.00 -13.53 -25.84
C LYS A 237 -2.89 -15.06 -25.76
N LYS A 238 -2.17 -15.62 -24.78
CA LYS A 238 -2.08 -17.09 -24.57
C LYS A 238 -3.44 -17.79 -24.51
N PHE A 239 -4.45 -17.17 -23.88
CA PHE A 239 -5.81 -17.71 -23.78
C PHE A 239 -6.57 -17.66 -25.12
N THR A 240 -6.21 -16.74 -26.01
CA THR A 240 -6.72 -16.63 -27.39
C THR A 240 -6.00 -17.62 -28.32
N ASP A 241 -4.69 -17.78 -28.14
CA ASP A 241 -3.79 -18.57 -28.99
C ASP A 241 -3.81 -20.08 -28.65
N GLN A 242 -4.54 -20.49 -27.61
CA GLN A 242 -4.72 -21.87 -27.13
C GLN A 242 -3.44 -22.61 -26.72
N GLU A 243 -2.43 -21.89 -26.21
CA GLU A 243 -1.20 -22.53 -25.71
C GLU A 243 -1.46 -23.48 -24.52
N ASP A 244 -0.77 -24.64 -24.50
CA ASP A 244 -0.86 -25.61 -23.41
C ASP A 244 -0.21 -25.02 -22.14
N PHE A 245 -0.98 -24.82 -21.07
CA PHE A 245 -0.53 -24.22 -19.80
C PHE A 245 0.76 -24.87 -19.27
N THR A 246 1.80 -24.07 -19.01
CA THR A 246 3.17 -24.55 -18.70
C THR A 246 3.55 -24.42 -17.22
N PHE A 247 4.65 -25.06 -16.81
CA PHE A 247 5.20 -24.86 -15.46
C PHE A 247 5.68 -23.42 -15.20
N GLU A 248 6.02 -22.64 -16.23
CA GLU A 248 6.42 -21.24 -16.05
C GLU A 248 5.21 -20.34 -15.80
N ASP A 249 4.08 -20.62 -16.45
CA ASP A 249 2.80 -19.95 -16.17
C ASP A 249 2.26 -20.33 -14.78
N PHE A 250 2.41 -21.60 -14.37
CA PHE A 250 2.09 -22.04 -13.00
C PHE A 250 2.99 -21.39 -11.93
N LEU A 251 4.30 -21.27 -12.19
CA LEU A 251 5.22 -20.59 -11.27
C LEU A 251 4.88 -19.10 -11.14
N ALA A 252 4.57 -18.41 -12.24
CA ALA A 252 4.15 -17.02 -12.22
C ALA A 252 2.88 -16.83 -11.36
N GLN A 253 1.87 -17.71 -11.51
CA GLN A 253 0.67 -17.68 -10.67
C GLN A 253 0.97 -17.92 -9.18
N MET A 254 1.89 -18.84 -8.84
CA MET A 254 2.31 -19.04 -7.44
C MET A 254 3.07 -17.84 -6.89
N GLN A 255 3.88 -17.16 -7.71
CA GLN A 255 4.59 -15.93 -7.32
C GLN A 255 3.64 -14.72 -7.17
N GLN A 256 2.58 -14.63 -7.97
CA GLN A 256 1.49 -13.67 -7.76
C GLN A 256 0.76 -13.97 -6.44
N LEU A 257 0.43 -15.24 -6.15
CA LEU A 257 -0.15 -15.66 -4.86
C LEU A 257 0.78 -15.33 -3.68
N ARG A 258 2.10 -15.41 -3.84
CA ARG A 258 3.07 -14.96 -2.81
C ARG A 258 2.94 -13.47 -2.50
N LYS A 259 2.74 -12.61 -3.52
CA LYS A 259 2.47 -11.16 -3.33
C LYS A 259 1.12 -10.91 -2.63
N MET A 260 0.17 -11.85 -2.73
CA MET A 260 -1.09 -11.82 -1.97
C MET A 260 -0.96 -12.43 -0.56
N GLY A 261 0.09 -13.21 -0.29
CA GLY A 261 0.45 -13.72 1.04
C GLY A 261 0.72 -12.58 2.04
N SER A 262 1.43 -11.53 1.63
CA SER A 262 1.57 -10.32 2.46
C SER A 262 0.23 -9.59 2.70
N MET A 263 -0.73 -9.67 1.78
CA MET A 263 -2.10 -9.15 2.00
C MET A 263 -2.94 -9.98 2.97
N LYS A 264 -2.62 -11.27 3.23
CA LYS A 264 -3.22 -12.06 4.33
C LYS A 264 -3.03 -11.37 5.68
N LYS A 265 -1.88 -10.73 5.91
CA LYS A 265 -1.58 -9.97 7.14
C LYS A 265 -2.44 -8.70 7.26
N MET A 266 -2.72 -8.04 6.13
CA MET A 266 -3.58 -6.86 6.06
C MET A 266 -5.06 -7.22 6.27
N LEU A 267 -5.57 -8.23 5.54
CA LEU A 267 -6.94 -8.74 5.70
C LEU A 267 -7.21 -9.31 7.10
N ALA A 268 -6.20 -9.88 7.76
CA ALA A 268 -6.31 -10.37 9.15
C ALA A 268 -6.52 -9.26 10.20
N MET A 269 -6.34 -7.99 9.84
CA MET A 269 -6.62 -6.82 10.68
C MET A 269 -7.99 -6.17 10.37
N MET A 270 -8.67 -6.59 9.30
CA MET A 270 -9.97 -6.05 8.88
C MET A 270 -11.13 -6.61 9.72
N PRO A 271 -12.01 -5.78 10.31
CA PRO A 271 -13.18 -6.25 11.05
C PRO A 271 -14.12 -7.11 10.19
N GLY A 272 -14.63 -8.21 10.77
CA GLY A 272 -15.61 -9.09 10.12
C GLY A 272 -15.04 -10.25 9.28
N ALA A 273 -13.73 -10.27 8.96
CA ALA A 273 -13.11 -11.29 8.11
C ALA A 273 -12.98 -12.71 8.74
N ALA A 274 -13.53 -12.94 9.94
CA ALA A 274 -13.28 -14.13 10.77
C ALA A 274 -13.55 -15.47 10.05
N GLY A 275 -14.66 -15.59 9.31
CA GLY A 275 -15.03 -16.83 8.61
C GLY A 275 -14.15 -17.20 7.41
N MET A 276 -13.32 -16.27 6.92
CA MET A 276 -12.37 -16.52 5.83
C MET A 276 -10.95 -16.81 6.34
N ARG A 277 -10.69 -16.44 7.60
CA ARG A 277 -9.39 -16.49 8.27
C ARG A 277 -8.83 -17.91 8.35
N GLU A 278 -9.66 -18.89 8.69
CA GLU A 278 -9.27 -20.29 8.87
C GLU A 278 -8.79 -20.96 7.55
N GLN A 279 -9.38 -20.61 6.41
CA GLN A 279 -8.91 -21.09 5.10
C GLN A 279 -7.61 -20.37 4.66
N LEU A 280 -7.47 -19.09 4.99
CA LEU A 280 -6.26 -18.32 4.71
C LEU A 280 -5.08 -18.75 5.58
N GLU A 281 -5.30 -19.06 6.87
CA GLU A 281 -4.24 -19.39 7.83
C GLU A 281 -3.45 -20.65 7.42
N ASN A 282 -4.12 -21.66 6.84
CA ASN A 282 -3.53 -22.91 6.34
C ASN A 282 -2.55 -22.76 5.14
N PHE A 283 -2.39 -21.56 4.57
CA PHE A 283 -1.44 -21.30 3.48
C PHE A 283 -0.04 -20.96 4.02
N ASP A 284 0.93 -21.89 3.88
CA ASP A 284 2.35 -21.70 4.20
C ASP A 284 3.13 -21.23 2.96
N GLU A 285 3.69 -20.02 3.04
CA GLU A 285 4.52 -19.42 1.99
C GLU A 285 5.76 -20.27 1.65
N ARG A 286 6.24 -21.10 2.58
CA ARG A 286 7.38 -22.00 2.37
C ARG A 286 7.08 -23.14 1.39
N GLU A 287 5.81 -23.48 1.13
CA GLU A 287 5.51 -24.38 0.01
C GLU A 287 5.84 -23.72 -1.35
N ILE A 288 5.64 -22.40 -1.49
CA ILE A 288 5.95 -21.67 -2.73
C ILE A 288 7.45 -21.72 -3.02
N ASP A 289 8.29 -21.49 -2.00
CA ASP A 289 9.75 -21.57 -2.14
C ASP A 289 10.22 -22.97 -2.60
N ARG A 290 9.61 -24.05 -2.07
CA ARG A 290 9.90 -25.42 -2.54
C ARG A 290 9.45 -25.64 -3.98
N VAL A 291 8.23 -25.22 -4.34
CA VAL A 291 7.71 -25.33 -5.71
C VAL A 291 8.62 -24.57 -6.69
N GLU A 292 9.06 -23.37 -6.32
CA GLU A 292 9.99 -22.57 -7.11
C GLU A 292 11.36 -23.25 -7.29
N ALA A 293 11.94 -23.81 -6.22
CA ALA A 293 13.18 -24.58 -6.31
C ALA A 293 13.05 -25.79 -7.26
N ILE A 294 11.93 -26.52 -7.19
CA ILE A 294 11.64 -27.68 -8.04
C ILE A 294 11.49 -27.25 -9.52
N VAL A 295 10.73 -26.19 -9.83
CA VAL A 295 10.54 -25.71 -11.22
C VAL A 295 11.84 -25.11 -11.78
N ARG A 296 12.60 -24.36 -10.98
CA ARG A 296 13.93 -23.85 -11.38
C ARG A 296 14.91 -24.99 -11.70
N SER A 297 14.78 -26.14 -11.02
CA SER A 297 15.58 -27.37 -11.27
C SER A 297 15.17 -28.18 -12.52
N MET A 298 14.10 -27.78 -13.21
CA MET A 298 13.73 -28.29 -14.54
C MET A 298 14.47 -27.51 -15.66
N THR A 299 14.79 -28.19 -16.76
CA THR A 299 15.25 -27.49 -17.98
C THR A 299 14.07 -26.76 -18.66
N PRO A 300 14.31 -25.71 -19.48
CA PRO A 300 13.21 -24.99 -20.14
C PRO A 300 12.25 -25.90 -20.94
N HIS A 301 12.79 -26.88 -21.66
CA HIS A 301 11.98 -27.86 -22.40
C HIS A 301 11.13 -28.75 -21.47
N GLU A 302 11.60 -29.07 -20.25
CA GLU A 302 10.79 -29.83 -19.28
C GLU A 302 9.64 -28.98 -18.71
N ARG A 303 9.84 -27.67 -18.55
CA ARG A 303 8.80 -26.74 -18.07
C ARG A 303 7.67 -26.52 -19.09
N VAL A 304 8.02 -26.41 -20.37
CA VAL A 304 7.07 -26.26 -21.48
C VAL A 304 6.40 -27.60 -21.83
N ALA A 305 7.12 -28.73 -21.72
CA ALA A 305 6.58 -30.06 -22.02
C ALA A 305 6.58 -31.01 -20.80
N PRO A 306 5.73 -30.78 -19.76
CA PRO A 306 5.62 -31.62 -18.55
C PRO A 306 5.54 -33.14 -18.81
N LYS A 307 4.96 -33.54 -19.95
CA LYS A 307 4.78 -34.93 -20.40
C LYS A 307 6.11 -35.70 -20.53
N ILE A 308 7.26 -35.03 -20.71
CA ILE A 308 8.56 -35.73 -20.83
C ILE A 308 9.21 -36.12 -19.49
N ILE A 309 8.64 -35.70 -18.35
CA ILE A 309 9.25 -35.83 -17.01
C ILE A 309 9.08 -37.26 -16.44
N ASN A 310 9.92 -38.17 -16.94
CA ASN A 310 10.07 -39.54 -16.46
C ASN A 310 10.79 -39.64 -15.10
N GLY A 311 10.82 -40.83 -14.50
CA GLY A 311 11.40 -41.05 -13.16
C GLY A 311 12.87 -40.63 -13.02
N SER A 312 13.69 -40.82 -14.05
CA SER A 312 15.10 -40.37 -14.06
C SER A 312 15.20 -38.84 -13.99
N ARG A 313 14.38 -38.12 -14.76
CA ARG A 313 14.28 -36.65 -14.69
C ARG A 313 13.80 -36.20 -13.31
N ARG A 314 12.81 -36.86 -12.70
CA ARG A 314 12.35 -36.55 -11.32
C ARG A 314 13.47 -36.75 -10.28
N ALA A 315 14.26 -37.81 -10.39
CA ALA A 315 15.43 -38.05 -9.53
C ALA A 315 16.59 -37.07 -9.77
N ARG A 316 16.66 -36.41 -10.94
CA ARG A 316 17.56 -35.27 -11.19
C ARG A 316 17.01 -33.98 -10.56
N ILE A 317 15.75 -33.67 -10.80
CA ILE A 317 15.05 -32.48 -10.30
C ILE A 317 15.07 -32.45 -8.77
N ALA A 318 14.73 -33.57 -8.11
CA ALA A 318 14.74 -33.71 -6.66
C ALA A 318 16.11 -33.36 -6.05
N ARG A 319 17.19 -33.91 -6.60
CA ARG A 319 18.57 -33.60 -6.18
C ARG A 319 18.98 -32.15 -6.45
N GLY A 320 18.51 -31.54 -7.54
CA GLY A 320 18.78 -30.14 -7.86
C GLY A 320 18.05 -29.14 -6.95
N SER A 321 16.90 -29.53 -6.40
CA SER A 321 16.04 -28.69 -5.55
C SER A 321 16.12 -29.01 -4.05
N GLY A 322 16.88 -30.03 -3.66
CA GLY A 322 17.05 -30.43 -2.26
C GLY A 322 15.84 -31.14 -1.63
N VAL A 323 14.90 -31.65 -2.45
CA VAL A 323 13.65 -32.28 -2.00
C VAL A 323 13.60 -33.78 -2.29
N THR A 324 12.59 -34.48 -1.78
CA THR A 324 12.33 -35.87 -2.12
C THR A 324 11.70 -36.05 -3.50
N VAL A 325 11.89 -37.23 -4.11
CA VAL A 325 11.16 -37.60 -5.36
C VAL A 325 9.64 -37.63 -5.15
N SER A 326 9.18 -37.83 -3.90
CA SER A 326 7.76 -37.78 -3.53
C SER A 326 7.19 -36.37 -3.69
N GLU A 327 7.88 -35.34 -3.18
CA GLU A 327 7.47 -33.93 -3.35
C GLU A 327 7.43 -33.52 -4.84
N VAL A 328 8.37 -33.99 -5.65
CA VAL A 328 8.35 -33.79 -7.11
C VAL A 328 7.13 -34.47 -7.75
N ASN A 329 6.75 -35.68 -7.32
CA ASN A 329 5.53 -36.34 -7.79
C ASN A 329 4.26 -35.56 -7.42
N GLN A 330 4.17 -35.10 -6.16
CA GLN A 330 3.04 -34.29 -5.68
C GLN A 330 2.89 -32.99 -6.47
N LEU A 331 4.00 -32.31 -6.82
CA LEU A 331 3.94 -31.13 -7.69
C LEU A 331 3.42 -31.49 -9.09
N MET A 332 3.88 -32.58 -9.70
CA MET A 332 3.38 -33.04 -11.01
C MET A 332 1.87 -33.31 -10.97
N GLU A 333 1.35 -33.85 -9.86
CA GLU A 333 -0.08 -34.10 -9.67
C GLU A 333 -0.89 -32.82 -9.44
N ARG A 334 -0.45 -31.92 -8.55
CA ARG A 334 -1.05 -30.60 -8.33
C ARG A 334 -1.11 -29.80 -9.64
N PHE A 335 -0.02 -29.79 -10.42
CA PHE A 335 0.05 -29.18 -11.74
C PHE A 335 -0.93 -29.81 -12.74
N ALA A 336 -0.99 -31.15 -12.81
CA ALA A 336 -1.92 -31.85 -13.71
C ALA A 336 -3.40 -31.63 -13.34
N GLN A 337 -3.71 -31.30 -12.08
CA GLN A 337 -5.04 -30.84 -11.65
C GLN A 337 -5.30 -29.40 -12.11
N ALA A 338 -4.35 -28.48 -11.93
CA ALA A 338 -4.44 -27.11 -12.41
C ALA A 338 -4.63 -27.04 -13.94
N GLN A 339 -3.84 -27.78 -14.72
CA GLN A 339 -3.98 -27.86 -16.18
C GLN A 339 -5.37 -28.38 -16.61
N LYS A 340 -5.95 -29.35 -15.88
CA LYS A 340 -7.33 -29.83 -16.11
C LYS A 340 -8.39 -28.76 -15.79
N MET A 341 -8.18 -27.94 -14.76
CA MET A 341 -9.08 -26.83 -14.41
C MET A 341 -9.01 -25.72 -15.45
N MET A 342 -7.80 -25.26 -15.80
CA MET A 342 -7.58 -24.25 -16.84
C MET A 342 -8.16 -24.68 -18.19
N LYS A 343 -8.01 -25.95 -18.58
CA LYS A 343 -8.59 -26.48 -19.83
C LYS A 343 -10.12 -26.53 -19.84
N ARG A 344 -10.77 -26.70 -18.68
CA ARG A 344 -12.24 -26.59 -18.54
C ARG A 344 -12.73 -25.15 -18.64
N LEU A 345 -12.00 -24.22 -18.01
CA LEU A 345 -12.28 -22.79 -18.07
C LEU A 345 -12.14 -22.27 -19.52
N ALA A 346 -11.05 -22.64 -20.20
CA ALA A 346 -10.82 -22.30 -21.61
C ALA A 346 -11.84 -22.94 -22.58
N SER A 347 -12.40 -24.12 -22.25
CA SER A 347 -13.49 -24.73 -23.04
C SER A 347 -14.89 -24.15 -22.74
N GLY A 348 -14.98 -23.09 -21.92
CA GLY A 348 -16.23 -22.43 -21.57
C GLY A 348 -17.17 -23.26 -20.69
N GLN A 349 -16.70 -24.40 -20.15
CA GLN A 349 -17.49 -25.22 -19.24
C GLN A 349 -17.29 -24.74 -17.80
N GLY A 350 -18.29 -24.02 -17.29
CA GLY A 350 -18.29 -23.45 -15.93
C GLY A 350 -18.02 -24.49 -14.84
N VAL A 351 -17.32 -24.07 -13.78
CA VAL A 351 -16.89 -24.94 -12.69
C VAL A 351 -18.11 -25.53 -11.95
N PRO A 352 -18.26 -26.87 -11.89
CA PRO A 352 -19.33 -27.50 -11.13
C PRO A 352 -19.21 -27.16 -9.64
N GLY A 353 -20.22 -26.49 -9.08
CA GLY A 353 -20.30 -26.17 -7.66
C GLY A 353 -20.23 -24.69 -7.29
N MET A 354 -19.93 -23.78 -8.23
CA MET A 354 -19.87 -22.34 -7.94
C MET A 354 -21.20 -21.63 -8.28
N PRO A 355 -21.94 -21.09 -7.30
CA PRO A 355 -23.16 -20.32 -7.56
C PRO A 355 -22.81 -18.87 -7.90
N GLY A 356 -23.01 -18.47 -9.17
CA GLY A 356 -22.80 -17.08 -9.59
C GLY A 356 -22.04 -16.94 -10.91
N GLY A 357 -22.64 -17.40 -12.02
CA GLY A 357 -22.18 -16.96 -13.33
C GLY A 357 -22.52 -15.48 -13.52
N ILE A 358 -21.51 -14.63 -13.70
CA ILE A 358 -21.66 -13.17 -13.81
C ILE A 358 -22.58 -12.82 -15.00
N PRO A 359 -23.79 -12.24 -14.77
CA PRO A 359 -24.69 -11.88 -15.85
C PRO A 359 -24.35 -10.46 -16.33
N GLY A 360 -23.56 -10.33 -17.41
CA GLY A 360 -23.30 -8.98 -17.94
C GLY A 360 -22.14 -8.74 -18.90
N MET A 361 -21.63 -9.72 -19.66
CA MET A 361 -20.64 -9.42 -20.72
C MET A 361 -20.79 -10.36 -21.93
N GLY A 362 -21.88 -10.19 -22.69
CA GLY A 362 -22.25 -11.02 -23.83
C GLY A 362 -22.60 -10.19 -25.07
N ARG A 363 -21.90 -10.45 -26.19
CA ARG A 363 -21.99 -9.73 -27.47
C ARG A 363 -23.44 -9.65 -27.99
N GLY A 364 -23.80 -8.50 -28.56
CA GLY A 364 -25.10 -8.30 -29.20
C GLY A 364 -25.35 -9.28 -30.36
N GLY A 365 -26.58 -9.79 -30.45
CA GLY A 365 -27.04 -10.72 -31.49
C GLY A 365 -28.55 -10.64 -31.67
N ALA A 366 -29.02 -10.69 -32.91
CA ALA A 366 -30.39 -10.32 -33.29
C ALA A 366 -31.49 -11.19 -32.64
N ALA A 367 -32.61 -10.56 -32.31
CA ALA A 367 -33.73 -11.21 -31.63
C ALA A 367 -34.51 -12.20 -32.52
N LYS A 368 -34.97 -13.31 -31.93
CA LYS A 368 -36.07 -14.15 -32.45
C LYS A 368 -37.08 -14.45 -31.34
N LYS A 369 -38.38 -14.30 -31.65
CA LYS A 369 -39.49 -14.51 -30.72
C LYS A 369 -39.64 -16.01 -30.39
N GLY A 370 -39.74 -16.35 -29.10
CA GLY A 370 -40.04 -17.70 -28.60
C GLY A 370 -41.19 -17.69 -27.60
N LYS A 371 -42.12 -18.66 -27.69
CA LYS A 371 -43.35 -18.69 -26.87
C LYS A 371 -43.07 -19.00 -25.40
N ALA A 372 -43.69 -18.26 -24.48
CA ALA A 372 -43.63 -18.52 -23.05
C ALA A 372 -44.25 -19.89 -22.69
N LYS A 373 -43.61 -20.63 -21.76
CA LYS A 373 -44.09 -21.92 -21.26
C LYS A 373 -43.88 -21.98 -19.74
N LYS A 374 -44.97 -21.96 -18.96
CA LYS A 374 -44.92 -22.00 -17.48
C LYS A 374 -44.25 -23.30 -17.01
N LYS A 375 -43.18 -23.20 -16.20
CA LYS A 375 -42.68 -24.30 -15.37
C LYS A 375 -43.39 -24.26 -14.01
N GLY A 376 -44.14 -25.30 -13.67
CA GLY A 376 -44.64 -25.51 -12.31
C GLY A 376 -43.61 -26.29 -11.49
N SER A 377 -43.23 -25.77 -10.32
CA SER A 377 -42.34 -26.44 -9.36
C SER A 377 -43.09 -27.56 -8.63
N ARG A 378 -42.76 -28.83 -8.91
CA ARG A 378 -43.31 -29.99 -8.18
C ARG A 378 -42.49 -30.26 -6.92
N SER A 379 -43.14 -30.34 -5.75
CA SER A 379 -42.48 -30.73 -4.50
C SER A 379 -42.37 -32.27 -4.38
N GLY A 380 -41.34 -32.75 -3.67
CA GLY A 380 -41.03 -34.18 -3.57
C GLY A 380 -41.96 -34.99 -2.65
N ASN A 381 -42.62 -34.35 -1.68
CA ASN A 381 -43.35 -35.03 -0.61
C ASN A 381 -44.77 -35.47 -1.04
N PRO A 382 -45.13 -36.77 -0.97
CA PRO A 382 -46.44 -37.27 -1.38
C PRO A 382 -47.64 -36.66 -0.63
N ALA A 383 -47.53 -36.41 0.68
CA ALA A 383 -48.66 -35.94 1.48
C ALA A 383 -49.07 -34.51 1.09
N LYS A 384 -48.08 -33.61 0.87
CA LYS A 384 -48.34 -32.27 0.36
C LYS A 384 -48.92 -32.29 -1.05
N ARG A 385 -48.50 -33.23 -1.91
CA ARG A 385 -49.02 -33.38 -3.27
C ARG A 385 -50.51 -33.74 -3.29
N ALA A 386 -50.96 -34.60 -2.37
CA ALA A 386 -52.38 -34.92 -2.21
C ALA A 386 -53.19 -33.69 -1.74
N GLN A 387 -52.67 -32.91 -0.80
CA GLN A 387 -53.29 -31.67 -0.32
C GLN A 387 -53.34 -30.57 -1.41
N GLU A 388 -52.26 -30.38 -2.17
CA GLU A 388 -52.21 -29.47 -3.32
C GLU A 388 -53.23 -29.88 -4.40
N GLN A 389 -53.36 -31.18 -4.70
CA GLN A 389 -54.34 -31.68 -5.66
C GLN A 389 -55.79 -31.53 -5.16
N ALA A 390 -56.06 -31.77 -3.87
CA ALA A 390 -57.37 -31.55 -3.29
C ALA A 390 -57.78 -30.07 -3.29
N ALA A 391 -56.85 -29.15 -2.96
CA ALA A 391 -57.10 -27.71 -3.00
C ALA A 391 -57.28 -27.17 -4.44
N LEU A 392 -56.57 -27.74 -5.41
CA LEU A 392 -56.77 -27.43 -6.84
C LEU A 392 -58.11 -27.97 -7.37
N ALA A 393 -58.64 -29.05 -6.81
CA ALA A 393 -59.94 -29.62 -7.18
C ALA A 393 -61.13 -28.91 -6.53
N SER A 394 -60.96 -28.29 -5.35
CA SER A 394 -62.04 -27.59 -4.62
C SER A 394 -62.14 -26.08 -4.91
N GLY A 395 -61.20 -25.52 -5.69
CA GLY A 395 -61.26 -24.15 -6.19
C GLY A 395 -61.01 -23.03 -5.15
N GLN A 396 -60.88 -23.36 -3.87
CA GLN A 396 -60.64 -22.39 -2.81
C GLN A 396 -59.14 -22.23 -2.53
N LYS A 397 -58.64 -20.98 -2.52
CA LYS A 397 -57.29 -20.67 -2.05
C LYS A 397 -57.23 -20.86 -0.52
N PRO A 398 -56.33 -21.70 0.02
CA PRO A 398 -56.09 -21.72 1.46
C PRO A 398 -55.41 -20.41 1.91
N ALA A 399 -55.89 -19.82 3.00
CA ALA A 399 -55.28 -18.65 3.61
C ALA A 399 -53.97 -19.03 4.34
N ALA A 400 -52.99 -18.12 4.34
CA ALA A 400 -51.68 -18.40 4.93
C ALA A 400 -51.70 -18.32 6.46
N LYS A 401 -51.33 -19.43 7.10
CA LYS A 401 -50.75 -19.49 8.47
C LYS A 401 -49.56 -20.46 8.42
N GLY A 402 -48.42 -20.21 9.04
CA GLY A 402 -48.01 -19.02 9.80
C GLY A 402 -47.10 -19.39 10.96
N SER A 403 -45.78 -19.40 10.76
CA SER A 403 -44.77 -19.58 11.81
C SER A 403 -43.36 -19.21 11.30
N ALA A 404 -42.40 -18.84 12.14
CA ALA A 404 -42.48 -18.18 13.46
C ALA A 404 -41.08 -17.66 13.84
N PHE A 405 -40.75 -16.41 13.51
CA PHE A 405 -39.74 -15.58 14.20
C PHE A 405 -39.85 -14.14 13.66
N SER A 406 -40.65 -13.31 14.31
CA SER A 406 -40.85 -11.90 13.94
C SER A 406 -41.18 -11.08 15.17
N ALA A 407 -40.22 -10.30 15.64
CA ALA A 407 -40.42 -9.27 16.66
C ALA A 407 -39.60 -8.03 16.26
N GLN A 408 -40.23 -6.86 16.34
CA GLN A 408 -39.59 -5.54 16.24
C GLN A 408 -38.88 -5.24 14.90
N GLY A 409 -39.70 -5.09 13.85
CA GLY A 409 -39.55 -3.88 13.05
C GLY A 409 -40.10 -2.70 13.87
N LYS A 410 -39.38 -1.57 13.88
CA LYS A 410 -39.94 -0.26 14.22
C LYS A 410 -39.84 0.60 12.97
N ASP A 411 -40.97 1.06 12.46
CA ASP A 411 -40.97 2.18 11.52
C ASP A 411 -40.43 3.42 12.25
N LEU A 412 -39.53 4.16 11.58
CA LEU A 412 -38.90 5.36 12.12
C LEU A 412 -39.59 6.58 11.53
N ASP A 413 -40.49 7.20 12.31
CA ASP A 413 -41.15 8.43 11.92
C ASP A 413 -40.12 9.56 11.72
N ALA A 414 -40.00 10.04 10.48
CA ALA A 414 -38.98 11.00 10.08
C ALA A 414 -39.07 12.35 10.82
N GLU A 415 -40.25 12.69 11.36
CA GLU A 415 -40.48 13.89 12.17
C GLU A 415 -39.81 13.81 13.57
N SER A 416 -39.38 12.62 14.00
CA SER A 416 -38.62 12.44 15.26
C SER A 416 -37.14 12.81 15.15
N LEU A 417 -36.62 13.00 13.93
CA LEU A 417 -35.23 13.35 13.66
C LEU A 417 -35.13 14.84 13.35
N ASN A 418 -34.63 15.62 14.32
CA ASN A 418 -34.51 17.08 14.24
C ASN A 418 -33.35 17.52 13.31
N LEU A 419 -33.54 17.30 12.01
CA LEU A 419 -32.54 17.45 10.95
C LEU A 419 -32.45 18.89 10.43
N PRO A 420 -31.25 19.36 10.01
CA PRO A 420 -31.12 20.63 9.31
C PRO A 420 -31.92 20.66 8.00
N LYS A 421 -32.60 21.79 7.73
CA LYS A 421 -33.47 21.95 6.55
C LYS A 421 -32.74 21.62 5.25
N GLY A 422 -33.32 20.72 4.44
CA GLY A 422 -32.79 20.29 3.15
C GLY A 422 -32.17 18.88 3.16
N PHE A 423 -31.95 18.27 4.34
CA PHE A 423 -31.43 16.90 4.43
C PHE A 423 -32.44 15.83 3.97
N GLU A 424 -33.73 16.16 3.89
CA GLU A 424 -34.80 15.21 3.52
C GLU A 424 -34.60 14.64 2.11
N LYS A 425 -33.90 15.35 1.22
CA LYS A 425 -33.65 14.95 -0.18
C LYS A 425 -32.74 13.71 -0.33
N PHE A 426 -32.03 13.30 0.72
CA PHE A 426 -31.15 12.12 0.68
C PHE A 426 -31.78 10.85 1.24
N LEU A 427 -32.94 10.95 1.91
CA LEU A 427 -33.71 9.81 2.43
C LEU A 427 -34.70 9.30 1.36
N GLY A 428 -34.13 8.74 0.28
CA GLY A 428 -34.86 8.42 -0.95
C GLY A 428 -36.12 7.57 -0.78
N LYS A 429 -37.18 7.96 -1.51
CA LYS A 429 -38.41 7.19 -1.75
C LYS A 429 -38.44 6.69 -3.19
#